data_AF-A0A2T4GX04-F1
#
_entry.id   AF-A0A2T4GX04-F1
#
_cell.length_a   1.000
_cell.length_b   1.000
_cell.length_c   1.000
_cell.angle_alpha   90.00
_cell.angle_beta   90.00
_cell.angle_gamma   90.00
#
_symmetry.space_group_name_H-M   'P 1'
#
loop_
_entity.id
_entity.type
_entity.pdbx_description
1 polymer ?
#
loop_
_entity_poly.entity_id
_entity_poly.type
_entity_poly.pdbx_seq_one_letter_code
_entity_poly.pdbx_strand_id
1 'polypeptide(L)'
;TPISLPPDCTVEEVMFECTQPTEFSAIKRITTPLPFSSSISENLAWAAAFIDRAGHLTEDYELLEKRLHAAIDTIGNDAIEMTLLRQQLSDQSHRVESLESKRDLTGKLRNVERALQQSKVAEGRLKTKLDKTLLEEHERWEREAEHDRADHVSLDAAYDALEKAQQEKAVLQAALDNNSQGLAATKQELSIAQQAISTCKANCEEKNLQISTLTQQLATANRTNTELSASIDSATAELTSKNQEIADLAESLGQANTQLATANQTVTQQASTIATLEASLAGVQEERDQKLKLLEDLQQSTQATQKALQDKIDELSSHDLEDHQRLEAATEAKRLSDESIKDLQAKVDAANAHDADVQARLQAEEEAKRAAEAELERVRLQLEEANKPKLPNTVTLSNPVPIVGSLGGATNDFDDIFYPIVSSFPITIYNHSSTNVFVSINGLMSLDTGDRTYTHQPLPFRSGGLPAYTLLPFWCDLFIYKDTPQGIYYEIVGQAPSRSLCVEWYVSRYGDKDQYYHFLVLFEEARPNIVTYKYFEALDKGVKCTIGAQGPNSAQQWSYNEAKALPGVQVVIDTGSGSVTESTIPIVN
;
A
#
# COMPACT_ATOMS: atom_id res chain seq x y z
N THR A 1 147.32 39.45 59.30
CA THR A 1 148.43 39.30 60.28
C THR A 1 149.58 40.17 59.81
N PRO A 2 150.28 40.92 60.69
CA PRO A 2 151.16 42.02 60.28
C PRO A 2 152.63 41.59 60.07
N ILE A 3 153.45 42.52 59.55
CA ILE A 3 154.89 42.72 59.86
C ILE A 3 155.27 44.15 59.41
N SER A 4 156.36 44.73 59.94
CA SER A 4 156.66 46.18 59.87
C SER A 4 158.17 46.49 59.94
N LEU A 5 158.66 47.40 59.06
CA LEU A 5 159.92 48.18 59.15
C LEU A 5 161.24 47.31 59.24
N PRO A 6 162.49 47.85 59.43
CA PRO A 6 163.00 49.23 59.51
C PRO A 6 164.17 49.56 58.48
N PRO A 7 165.38 50.14 58.77
CA PRO A 7 165.74 51.48 58.26
C PRO A 7 167.19 51.73 57.70
N ASP A 8 167.45 52.99 57.29
CA ASP A 8 168.69 53.82 57.28
C ASP A 8 170.08 53.34 56.78
N CYS A 9 170.71 54.16 55.90
CA CYS A 9 172.10 54.65 56.03
C CYS A 9 172.46 55.79 55.02
N THR A 10 173.60 56.47 55.21
CA THR A 10 174.09 57.63 54.41
C THR A 10 175.61 57.57 54.14
N VAL A 11 176.15 58.47 53.26
CA VAL A 11 177.49 59.16 53.30
C VAL A 11 178.22 59.30 51.92
N GLU A 12 178.31 60.56 51.45
CA GLU A 12 179.41 61.30 50.74
C GLU A 12 180.07 60.82 49.41
N GLU A 13 181.08 61.60 48.93
CA GLU A 13 181.27 62.06 47.54
C GLU A 13 182.76 62.31 47.17
N VAL A 14 183.18 62.07 45.90
CA VAL A 14 184.42 62.64 45.28
C VAL A 14 184.23 62.85 43.76
N MET A 15 184.79 63.95 43.21
CA MET A 15 184.76 64.36 41.79
C MET A 15 186.06 64.06 41.01
N PHE A 16 185.99 64.02 39.67
CA PHE A 16 187.13 64.15 38.75
C PHE A 16 186.72 64.81 37.42
N GLU A 17 187.53 65.72 36.89
CA GLU A 17 187.28 66.43 35.61
C GLU A 17 188.14 65.88 34.45
N CYS A 18 187.61 65.99 33.22
CA CYS A 18 188.41 65.94 31.99
C CYS A 18 187.69 66.74 30.87
N THR A 19 188.43 67.48 30.05
CA THR A 19 187.91 68.53 29.16
C THR A 19 187.69 68.11 27.69
N GLN A 20 186.93 68.93 26.94
CA GLN A 20 186.43 68.64 25.59
C GLN A 20 187.47 68.69 24.45
N PRO A 21 187.25 67.97 23.32
CA PRO A 21 188.03 68.10 22.07
C PRO A 21 187.58 69.28 21.17
N THR A 22 188.39 69.62 20.17
CA THR A 22 188.17 70.77 19.25
C THR A 22 188.06 70.39 17.77
N GLU A 23 187.58 71.34 16.95
CA GLU A 23 186.84 71.14 15.69
C GLU A 23 187.60 70.56 14.46
N PHE A 24 188.93 70.42 14.46
CA PHE A 24 189.68 69.96 13.27
C PHE A 24 190.66 68.79 13.54
N SER A 25 190.54 67.73 12.73
CA SER A 25 191.22 66.43 12.90
C SER A 25 192.67 66.43 12.39
N ALA A 26 193.63 66.16 13.27
CA ALA A 26 195.08 66.18 12.96
C ALA A 26 195.58 65.03 12.06
N ILE A 27 194.79 63.96 11.86
CA ILE A 27 195.14 62.81 11.01
C ILE A 27 194.00 62.50 10.03
N LYS A 28 194.36 62.07 8.82
CA LYS A 28 193.47 61.83 7.66
C LYS A 28 192.82 60.44 7.76
N ARG A 29 191.48 60.40 7.83
CA ARG A 29 190.70 59.19 8.12
C ARG A 29 190.51 58.30 6.88
N ILE A 30 190.57 56.98 7.05
CA ILE A 30 190.61 55.96 5.97
C ILE A 30 189.24 55.26 5.81
N THR A 31 188.93 54.83 4.57
CA THR A 31 187.60 54.33 4.15
C THR A 31 187.58 52.87 3.67
N THR A 32 188.65 52.10 3.89
CA THR A 32 188.83 50.72 3.42
C THR A 32 189.37 49.78 4.52
N PRO A 33 189.29 48.44 4.36
CA PRO A 33 189.60 47.48 5.43
C PRO A 33 191.07 47.44 5.88
N LEU A 34 191.28 47.03 7.14
CA LEU A 34 192.57 46.99 7.83
C LEU A 34 193.52 45.88 7.31
N PRO A 35 194.78 46.21 6.97
CA PRO A 35 195.89 45.26 7.02
C PRO A 35 196.45 45.15 8.45
N PHE A 36 196.84 43.95 8.88
CA PHE A 36 197.49 43.76 10.19
C PHE A 36 198.93 44.31 10.17
N SER A 37 199.21 45.31 11.00
CA SER A 37 200.57 45.79 11.27
C SER A 37 201.24 44.96 12.38
N SER A 38 202.55 44.76 12.25
CA SER A 38 203.43 44.13 13.26
C SER A 38 203.86 45.09 14.38
N SER A 39 203.31 46.32 14.44
CA SER A 39 203.65 47.33 15.45
C SER A 39 202.54 47.56 16.48
N ILE A 40 202.89 47.49 17.77
CA ILE A 40 201.93 47.67 18.87
C ILE A 40 201.43 49.12 18.98
N SER A 41 202.23 50.11 18.54
CA SER A 41 201.87 51.53 18.57
C SER A 41 200.92 51.94 17.44
N GLU A 42 200.94 51.26 16.28
CA GLU A 42 199.93 51.49 15.24
C GLU A 42 198.57 50.92 15.67
N ASN A 43 198.52 49.71 16.24
CA ASN A 43 197.28 49.10 16.69
C ASN A 43 196.56 49.94 17.78
N LEU A 44 197.31 50.64 18.63
CA LEU A 44 196.75 51.63 19.58
C LEU A 44 196.16 52.87 18.89
N ALA A 45 196.79 53.37 17.82
CA ALA A 45 196.26 54.50 17.04
C ALA A 45 194.95 54.13 16.31
N TRP A 46 194.88 52.91 15.75
CA TRP A 46 193.66 52.38 15.13
C TRP A 46 192.52 52.19 16.13
N ALA A 47 192.81 51.72 17.35
CA ALA A 47 191.81 51.59 18.41
C ALA A 47 191.21 52.94 18.84
N ALA A 48 192.05 53.96 19.02
CA ALA A 48 191.59 55.31 19.37
C ALA A 48 190.65 55.91 18.31
N ALA A 49 190.98 55.74 17.02
CA ALA A 49 190.16 56.23 15.91
C ALA A 49 188.78 55.53 15.78
N PHE A 50 188.63 54.33 16.35
CA PHE A 50 187.34 53.62 16.36
C PHE A 50 186.41 54.12 17.48
N ILE A 51 186.98 54.39 18.68
CA ILE A 51 186.22 54.90 19.83
C ILE A 51 185.68 56.31 19.55
N ASP A 52 186.49 57.18 18.94
CA ASP A 52 186.09 58.52 18.47
C ASP A 52 184.85 58.48 17.56
N ARG A 53 184.77 57.47 16.67
CA ARG A 53 183.61 57.32 15.78
C ARG A 53 182.36 56.75 16.47
N ALA A 54 182.50 56.05 17.60
CA ALA A 54 181.37 55.54 18.37
C ALA A 54 180.64 56.66 19.13
N GLY A 55 181.37 57.61 19.72
CA GLY A 55 180.78 58.72 20.49
C GLY A 55 179.96 59.72 19.66
N HIS A 56 180.25 59.83 18.36
CA HIS A 56 179.60 60.81 17.47
C HIS A 56 178.22 60.38 16.93
N LEU A 57 177.72 59.20 17.32
CA LEU A 57 176.43 58.64 16.87
C LEU A 57 175.30 58.75 17.92
N THR A 58 175.57 59.41 19.06
CA THR A 58 174.66 59.42 20.22
C THR A 58 173.75 60.64 20.35
N GLU A 59 173.90 61.68 19.52
CA GLU A 59 173.17 62.95 19.67
C GLU A 59 171.80 63.01 18.94
N ASP A 60 171.55 62.17 17.93
CA ASP A 60 170.34 62.27 17.09
C ASP A 60 169.05 61.65 17.69
N TYR A 61 169.13 60.90 18.79
CA TYR A 61 168.00 60.08 19.27
C TYR A 61 166.92 60.86 20.04
N GLU A 62 167.30 61.83 20.91
CA GLU A 62 166.32 62.58 21.73
C GLU A 62 165.31 63.39 20.89
N LEU A 63 165.76 63.92 19.75
CA LEU A 63 164.94 64.81 18.93
C LEU A 63 163.80 64.05 18.21
N LEU A 64 163.99 62.75 17.96
CA LEU A 64 162.99 61.90 17.34
C LEU A 64 161.86 61.54 18.32
N GLU A 65 162.21 61.20 19.56
CA GLU A 65 161.25 60.79 20.59
C GLU A 65 160.27 61.90 20.98
N LYS A 66 160.77 63.14 21.13
CA LYS A 66 159.92 64.32 21.41
C LYS A 66 158.92 64.62 20.29
N ARG A 67 159.27 64.35 19.03
CA ARG A 67 158.36 64.56 17.88
C ARG A 67 157.30 63.47 17.75
N LEU A 68 157.60 62.23 18.18
CA LEU A 68 156.62 61.14 18.19
C LEU A 68 155.48 61.39 19.18
N HIS A 69 155.82 61.81 20.41
CA HIS A 69 154.83 62.09 21.46
C HIS A 69 153.85 63.21 21.05
N ALA A 70 154.34 64.33 20.53
CA ALA A 70 153.49 65.45 20.08
C ALA A 70 152.50 65.06 18.95
N ALA A 71 152.88 64.10 18.09
CA ALA A 71 151.98 63.57 17.06
C ALA A 71 150.87 62.69 17.66
N ILE A 72 151.18 61.89 18.68
CA ILE A 72 150.21 61.05 19.41
C ILE A 72 149.17 61.92 20.12
N ASP A 73 149.59 62.97 20.83
CA ASP A 73 148.67 63.89 21.53
C ASP A 73 147.73 64.61 20.56
N THR A 74 148.22 65.00 19.38
CA THR A 74 147.40 65.66 18.36
C THR A 74 146.32 64.71 17.82
N ILE A 75 146.70 63.47 17.46
CA ILE A 75 145.76 62.43 16.99
C ILE A 75 144.76 62.04 18.07
N GLY A 76 145.16 62.05 19.35
CA GLY A 76 144.27 61.82 20.48
C GLY A 76 143.17 62.88 20.61
N ASN A 77 143.51 64.16 20.44
CA ASN A 77 142.53 65.25 20.49
C ASN A 77 141.55 65.22 19.30
N ASP A 78 142.05 65.03 18.08
CA ASP A 78 141.21 64.92 16.87
C ASP A 78 140.19 63.77 16.98
N ALA A 79 140.60 62.64 17.59
CA ALA A 79 139.72 61.50 17.84
C ALA A 79 138.60 61.80 18.85
N ILE A 80 138.85 62.66 19.85
CA ILE A 80 137.84 63.10 20.82
C ILE A 80 136.82 64.02 20.14
N GLU A 81 137.26 65.00 19.34
CA GLU A 81 136.34 65.90 18.61
C GLU A 81 135.48 65.14 17.58
N MET A 82 136.09 64.22 16.83
CA MET A 82 135.38 63.30 15.93
C MET A 82 134.33 62.44 16.65
N THR A 83 134.56 62.08 17.91
CA THR A 83 133.59 61.34 18.72
C THR A 83 132.43 62.23 19.16
N LEU A 84 132.72 63.47 19.59
CA LEU A 84 131.69 64.43 20.01
C LEU A 84 130.77 64.86 18.85
N LEU A 85 131.33 65.09 17.66
CA LEU A 85 130.54 65.43 16.46
C LEU A 85 129.65 64.27 16.02
N ARG A 86 130.10 63.02 16.15
CA ARG A 86 129.27 61.82 15.89
C ARG A 86 128.10 61.71 16.87
N GLN A 87 128.32 62.01 18.15
CA GLN A 87 127.26 62.04 19.17
C GLN A 87 126.18 63.06 18.79
N GLN A 88 126.58 64.31 18.48
CA GLN A 88 125.64 65.37 18.09
C GLN A 88 124.86 65.03 16.81
N LEU A 89 125.50 64.40 15.82
CA LEU A 89 124.83 64.00 14.58
C LEU A 89 123.77 62.91 14.85
N SER A 90 124.06 61.95 15.74
CA SER A 90 123.10 60.92 16.16
C SER A 90 121.88 61.53 16.87
N ASP A 91 122.11 62.46 17.81
CA ASP A 91 121.04 63.12 18.55
C ASP A 91 120.13 63.96 17.64
N GLN A 92 120.68 64.57 16.58
CA GLN A 92 119.87 65.28 15.58
C GLN A 92 119.09 64.32 14.66
N SER A 93 119.66 63.18 14.28
CA SER A 93 118.95 62.13 13.51
C SER A 93 117.68 61.68 14.25
N HIS A 94 117.82 61.31 15.53
CA HIS A 94 116.69 60.89 16.35
C HIS A 94 115.64 62.00 16.56
N ARG A 95 116.05 63.27 16.58
CA ARG A 95 115.10 64.40 16.63
C ARG A 95 114.32 64.55 15.32
N VAL A 96 114.94 64.32 14.16
CA VAL A 96 114.25 64.32 12.87
C VAL A 96 113.28 63.14 12.78
N GLU A 97 113.72 61.93 13.09
CA GLU A 97 112.90 60.70 13.14
C GLU A 97 111.64 60.89 14.04
N SER A 98 111.80 61.51 15.21
CA SER A 98 110.70 61.83 16.13
C SER A 98 109.70 62.85 15.55
N LEU A 99 110.18 63.87 14.83
CA LEU A 99 109.33 64.89 14.20
C LEU A 99 108.60 64.36 12.96
N GLU A 100 109.25 63.52 12.14
CA GLU A 100 108.59 62.85 11.02
C GLU A 100 107.52 61.87 11.49
N SER A 101 107.80 61.11 12.56
CA SER A 101 106.82 60.25 13.22
C SER A 101 105.60 61.03 13.72
N LYS A 102 105.81 62.20 14.35
CA LYS A 102 104.71 63.09 14.77
C LYS A 102 103.92 63.65 13.59
N ARG A 103 104.58 64.01 12.48
CA ARG A 103 103.92 64.47 11.24
C ARG A 103 103.02 63.39 10.65
N ASP A 104 103.50 62.16 10.56
CA ASP A 104 102.72 61.00 10.10
C ASP A 104 101.53 60.72 11.02
N LEU A 105 101.74 60.71 12.36
CA LEU A 105 100.64 60.55 13.32
C LEU A 105 99.57 61.64 13.17
N THR A 106 99.97 62.88 12.89
CA THR A 106 99.07 64.03 12.64
C THR A 106 98.35 63.94 11.29
N GLY A 107 98.94 63.25 10.31
CA GLY A 107 98.28 62.89 9.04
C GLY A 107 97.24 61.79 9.24
N LYS A 108 97.59 60.74 9.99
CA LYS A 108 96.70 59.63 10.37
C LYS A 108 95.51 60.13 11.19
N LEU A 109 95.72 61.02 12.17
CA LEU A 109 94.64 61.64 12.95
C LEU A 109 93.64 62.37 12.04
N ARG A 110 94.11 63.25 11.13
CA ARG A 110 93.26 63.95 10.16
C ARG A 110 92.57 63.06 9.12
N ASN A 111 92.99 61.79 8.99
CA ASN A 111 92.26 60.79 8.21
C ASN A 111 91.15 60.14 9.05
N VAL A 112 91.44 59.79 10.31
CA VAL A 112 90.46 59.25 11.27
C VAL A 112 89.35 60.27 11.58
N GLU A 113 89.68 61.55 11.77
CA GLU A 113 88.70 62.63 11.99
C GLU A 113 87.73 62.77 10.81
N ARG A 114 88.24 62.72 9.58
CA ARG A 114 87.42 62.76 8.36
C ARG A 114 86.55 61.52 8.20
N ALA A 115 87.10 60.33 8.48
CA ALA A 115 86.33 59.08 8.48
C ALA A 115 85.23 59.09 9.55
N LEU A 116 85.50 59.59 10.76
CA LEU A 116 84.52 59.74 11.84
C LEU A 116 83.41 60.72 11.46
N GLN A 117 83.74 61.86 10.83
CA GLN A 117 82.73 62.83 10.39
C GLN A 117 81.88 62.27 9.25
N GLN A 118 82.47 61.53 8.29
CA GLN A 118 81.72 60.82 7.26
C GLN A 118 80.83 59.72 7.86
N SER A 119 81.31 59.01 8.88
CA SER A 119 80.55 57.99 9.62
C SER A 119 79.34 58.61 10.32
N LYS A 120 79.49 59.72 11.07
CA LYS A 120 78.37 60.45 11.69
C LYS A 120 77.33 60.95 10.68
N VAL A 121 77.77 61.38 9.48
CA VAL A 121 76.86 61.80 8.40
C VAL A 121 76.20 60.59 7.71
N ALA A 122 76.81 59.41 7.72
CA ALA A 122 76.17 58.16 7.30
C ALA A 122 75.16 57.68 8.36
N GLU A 123 75.54 57.68 9.63
CA GLU A 123 74.70 57.36 10.80
C GLU A 123 73.45 58.22 10.84
N GLY A 124 73.57 59.55 10.74
CA GLY A 124 72.42 60.47 10.69
C GLY A 124 71.47 60.17 9.53
N ARG A 125 72.00 59.88 8.33
CA ARG A 125 71.17 59.49 7.17
C ARG A 125 70.53 58.10 7.31
N LEU A 126 71.19 57.17 7.96
CA LEU A 126 70.63 55.84 8.28
C LEU A 126 69.54 55.97 9.35
N LYS A 127 69.74 56.80 10.37
CA LYS A 127 68.72 57.11 11.37
C LYS A 127 67.49 57.76 10.74
N THR A 128 67.63 58.82 9.94
CA THR A 128 66.47 59.43 9.26
C THR A 128 65.75 58.45 8.32
N LYS A 129 66.46 57.50 7.69
CA LYS A 129 65.83 56.40 6.94
C LYS A 129 65.07 55.43 7.85
N LEU A 130 65.67 55.01 8.96
CA LEU A 130 65.05 54.11 9.93
C LEU A 130 63.81 54.75 10.57
N ASP A 131 63.93 55.98 11.05
CA ASP A 131 62.82 56.76 11.63
C ASP A 131 61.67 56.89 10.61
N LYS A 132 61.98 57.16 9.32
CA LYS A 132 60.97 57.20 8.25
C LYS A 132 60.33 55.84 7.97
N THR A 133 61.11 54.77 7.86
CA THR A 133 60.57 53.42 7.62
C THR A 133 59.75 52.92 8.80
N LEU A 134 60.15 53.20 10.04
CA LEU A 134 59.35 52.88 11.23
C LEU A 134 58.01 53.63 11.22
N LEU A 135 57.98 54.89 10.78
CA LEU A 135 56.72 55.63 10.62
C LEU A 135 55.86 55.06 9.48
N GLU A 136 56.44 54.75 8.31
CA GLU A 136 55.71 54.17 7.18
C GLU A 136 55.13 52.78 7.50
N GLU A 137 55.82 51.96 8.31
CA GLU A 137 55.31 50.68 8.79
C GLU A 137 54.29 50.83 9.95
N HIS A 138 54.44 51.83 10.82
CA HIS A 138 53.44 52.14 11.84
C HIS A 138 52.12 52.63 11.19
N GLU A 139 52.20 53.53 10.22
CA GLU A 139 51.05 54.00 9.43
C GLU A 139 50.42 52.89 8.57
N ARG A 140 51.18 51.85 8.19
CA ARG A 140 50.60 50.64 7.57
C ARG A 140 49.81 49.86 8.60
N TRP A 141 50.43 49.54 9.74
CA TRP A 141 49.82 48.74 10.79
C TRP A 141 48.55 49.38 11.36
N GLU A 142 48.51 50.71 11.54
CA GLU A 142 47.29 51.41 11.98
C GLU A 142 46.16 51.32 10.95
N ARG A 143 46.47 51.40 9.64
CA ARG A 143 45.47 51.24 8.57
C ARG A 143 44.99 49.81 8.43
N GLU A 144 45.86 48.84 8.63
CA GLU A 144 45.52 47.41 8.67
C GLU A 144 44.62 47.12 9.88
N ALA A 145 44.99 47.59 11.08
CA ALA A 145 44.19 47.44 12.30
C ALA A 145 42.87 48.26 12.31
N GLU A 146 42.70 49.26 11.44
CA GLU A 146 41.41 49.92 11.18
C GLU A 146 40.57 49.14 10.16
N HIS A 147 41.20 48.56 9.12
CA HIS A 147 40.53 47.67 8.18
C HIS A 147 39.99 46.41 8.87
N ASP A 148 40.81 45.75 9.70
CA ASP A 148 40.41 44.58 10.50
C ASP A 148 39.21 44.92 11.39
N ARG A 149 39.21 46.09 12.04
CA ARG A 149 38.06 46.55 12.86
C ARG A 149 36.81 46.82 12.03
N ALA A 150 36.95 47.40 10.85
CA ALA A 150 35.81 47.61 9.94
C ALA A 150 35.25 46.28 9.40
N ASP A 151 36.12 45.33 9.05
CA ASP A 151 35.74 43.98 8.62
C ASP A 151 35.06 43.20 9.74
N HIS A 152 35.57 43.27 10.98
CA HIS A 152 34.91 42.66 12.15
C HIS A 152 33.52 43.24 12.39
N VAL A 153 33.34 44.56 12.37
CA VAL A 153 32.01 45.20 12.53
C VAL A 153 31.06 44.83 11.38
N SER A 154 31.57 44.71 10.16
CA SER A 154 30.80 44.26 8.99
C SER A 154 30.39 42.78 9.10
N LEU A 155 31.27 41.93 9.64
CA LEU A 155 31.04 40.51 9.86
C LEU A 155 30.02 40.27 10.99
N ASP A 156 30.13 40.99 12.10
CA ASP A 156 29.16 40.92 13.21
C ASP A 156 27.76 41.35 12.73
N ALA A 157 27.67 42.46 11.99
CA ALA A 157 26.40 42.90 11.39
C ALA A 157 25.82 41.89 10.37
N ALA A 158 26.68 41.13 9.69
CA ALA A 158 26.26 40.04 8.80
C ALA A 158 25.78 38.81 9.58
N TYR A 159 26.36 38.50 10.75
CA TYR A 159 25.87 37.45 11.65
C TYR A 159 24.52 37.82 12.28
N ASP A 160 24.35 39.04 12.77
CA ASP A 160 23.06 39.54 13.30
C ASP A 160 21.95 39.44 12.23
N ALA A 161 22.26 39.85 11.00
CA ALA A 161 21.32 39.76 9.88
C ALA A 161 20.99 38.30 9.51
N LEU A 162 21.97 37.39 9.60
CA LEU A 162 21.78 35.96 9.35
C LEU A 162 20.93 35.31 10.46
N GLU A 163 21.16 35.63 11.74
CA GLU A 163 20.35 35.11 12.84
C GLU A 163 18.90 35.59 12.70
N LYS A 164 18.69 36.88 12.44
CA LYS A 164 17.36 37.45 12.20
C LYS A 164 16.64 36.75 11.03
N ALA A 165 17.34 36.47 9.93
CA ALA A 165 16.78 35.72 8.80
C ALA A 165 16.47 34.25 9.15
N GLN A 166 17.24 33.61 10.03
CA GLN A 166 16.94 32.26 10.55
C GLN A 166 15.72 32.25 11.47
N GLN A 167 15.58 33.26 12.34
CA GLN A 167 14.40 33.44 13.19
C GLN A 167 13.13 33.69 12.34
N GLU A 168 13.19 34.56 11.34
CA GLU A 168 12.08 34.81 10.40
C GLU A 168 11.70 33.55 9.62
N LYS A 169 12.69 32.78 9.14
CA LYS A 169 12.47 31.47 8.51
C LYS A 169 11.76 30.48 9.46
N ALA A 170 12.14 30.43 10.73
CA ALA A 170 11.52 29.54 11.71
C ALA A 170 10.04 29.91 11.98
N VAL A 171 9.71 31.19 12.06
CA VAL A 171 8.33 31.69 12.18
C VAL A 171 7.52 31.34 10.92
N LEU A 172 8.07 31.52 9.73
CA LEU A 172 7.42 31.17 8.47
C LEU A 172 7.20 29.65 8.33
N GLN A 173 8.13 28.82 8.80
CA GLN A 173 7.96 27.37 8.82
C GLN A 173 6.82 26.96 9.77
N ALA A 174 6.79 27.48 11.00
CA ALA A 174 5.71 27.20 11.95
C ALA A 174 4.33 27.63 11.42
N ALA A 175 4.26 28.77 10.69
CA ALA A 175 3.04 29.20 10.02
C ALA A 175 2.64 28.28 8.85
N LEU A 176 3.61 27.80 8.07
CA LEU A 176 3.37 26.83 6.99
C LEU A 176 2.88 25.47 7.52
N ASP A 177 3.47 24.99 8.62
CA ASP A 177 3.09 23.73 9.27
C ASP A 177 1.68 23.80 9.83
N ASN A 178 1.34 24.90 10.53
CA ASN A 178 -0.01 25.16 11.04
C ASN A 178 -1.06 25.26 9.91
N ASN A 179 -0.75 26.01 8.84
CA ASN A 179 -1.62 26.09 7.66
C ASN A 179 -1.78 24.73 6.96
N SER A 180 -0.76 23.88 6.97
CA SER A 180 -0.81 22.52 6.41
C SER A 180 -1.68 21.60 7.26
N GLN A 181 -1.64 21.72 8.59
CA GLN A 181 -2.54 21.02 9.51
C GLN A 181 -4.00 21.48 9.33
N GLY A 182 -4.25 22.78 9.22
CA GLY A 182 -5.59 23.32 8.92
C GLY A 182 -6.13 22.85 7.56
N LEU A 183 -5.27 22.74 6.54
CA LEU A 183 -5.63 22.17 5.24
C LEU A 183 -5.90 20.66 5.30
N ALA A 184 -5.25 19.92 6.21
CA ALA A 184 -5.55 18.51 6.43
C ALA A 184 -6.91 18.33 7.14
N ALA A 185 -7.18 19.11 8.19
CA ALA A 185 -8.46 19.09 8.91
C ALA A 185 -9.65 19.44 7.99
N THR A 186 -9.57 20.53 7.24
CA THR A 186 -10.63 20.93 6.30
C THR A 186 -10.85 19.94 5.15
N LYS A 187 -9.80 19.22 4.70
CA LYS A 187 -9.95 18.08 3.78
C LYS A 187 -10.68 16.89 4.42
N GLN A 188 -10.42 16.60 5.69
CA GLN A 188 -11.11 15.54 6.42
C GLN A 188 -12.59 15.90 6.63
N GLU A 189 -12.90 17.15 7.04
CA GLU A 189 -14.28 17.66 7.13
C GLU A 189 -15.01 17.57 5.79
N LEU A 190 -14.37 17.96 4.68
CA LEU A 190 -14.94 17.84 3.34
C LEU A 190 -15.21 16.37 2.96
N SER A 191 -14.32 15.44 3.30
CA SER A 191 -14.51 14.01 3.05
C SER A 191 -15.69 13.44 3.85
N ILE A 192 -15.84 13.84 5.12
CA ILE A 192 -16.99 13.47 5.96
C ILE A 192 -18.29 14.04 5.40
N ALA A 193 -18.30 15.29 4.95
CA ALA A 193 -19.46 15.92 4.32
C ALA A 193 -19.85 15.22 3.00
N GLN A 194 -18.86 14.84 2.17
CA GLN A 194 -19.10 14.07 0.94
C GLN A 194 -19.70 12.69 1.24
N GLN A 195 -19.18 11.97 2.25
CA GLN A 195 -19.74 10.69 2.68
C GLN A 195 -21.18 10.84 3.18
N ALA A 196 -21.47 11.84 4.01
CA ALA A 196 -22.82 12.13 4.50
C ALA A 196 -23.81 12.46 3.37
N ILE A 197 -23.38 13.21 2.35
CA ILE A 197 -24.18 13.49 1.14
C ILE A 197 -24.46 12.20 0.36
N SER A 198 -23.46 11.32 0.20
CA SER A 198 -23.64 10.02 -0.46
C SER A 198 -24.62 9.10 0.29
N THR A 199 -24.53 9.02 1.62
CA THR A 199 -25.50 8.28 2.45
C THR A 199 -26.91 8.87 2.35
N CYS A 200 -27.03 10.20 2.41
CA CYS A 200 -28.32 10.89 2.26
C CYS A 200 -28.96 10.61 0.88
N LYS A 201 -28.15 10.62 -0.18
CA LYS A 201 -28.60 10.26 -1.53
C LYS A 201 -29.11 8.82 -1.60
N ALA A 202 -28.35 7.84 -1.08
CA ALA A 202 -28.75 6.44 -1.07
C ALA A 202 -30.08 6.22 -0.32
N ASN A 203 -30.26 6.88 0.83
CA ASN A 203 -31.52 6.84 1.59
C ASN A 203 -32.69 7.43 0.77
N CYS A 204 -32.49 8.53 0.04
CA CYS A 204 -33.52 9.09 -0.86
C CYS A 204 -33.88 8.12 -1.99
N GLU A 205 -32.90 7.40 -2.56
CA GLU A 205 -33.12 6.39 -3.60
C GLU A 205 -33.89 5.17 -3.06
N GLU A 206 -33.58 4.69 -1.85
CA GLU A 206 -34.34 3.66 -1.14
C GLU A 206 -35.80 4.08 -0.88
N LYS A 207 -36.04 5.31 -0.38
CA LYS A 207 -37.40 5.80 -0.12
C LYS A 207 -38.21 5.98 -1.41
N ASN A 208 -37.58 6.41 -2.50
CA ASN A 208 -38.22 6.46 -3.81
C ASN A 208 -38.62 5.06 -4.32
N LEU A 209 -37.77 4.04 -4.11
CA LEU A 209 -38.11 2.65 -4.44
C LEU A 209 -39.30 2.15 -3.61
N GLN A 210 -39.31 2.40 -2.29
CA GLN A 210 -40.44 2.04 -1.41
C GLN A 210 -41.74 2.74 -1.80
N ILE A 211 -41.70 4.02 -2.18
CA ILE A 211 -42.87 4.76 -2.72
C ILE A 211 -43.36 4.10 -4.02
N SER A 212 -42.46 3.67 -4.91
CA SER A 212 -42.83 2.97 -6.14
C SER A 212 -43.52 1.63 -5.85
N THR A 213 -42.96 0.81 -4.96
CA THR A 213 -43.57 -0.48 -4.53
C THR A 213 -44.95 -0.29 -3.90
N LEU A 214 -45.10 0.67 -2.98
CA LEU A 214 -46.38 0.98 -2.35
C LEU A 214 -47.42 1.49 -3.37
N THR A 215 -47.00 2.28 -4.36
CA THR A 215 -47.87 2.74 -5.45
C THR A 215 -48.35 1.58 -6.31
N GLN A 216 -47.47 0.61 -6.63
CA GLN A 216 -47.83 -0.59 -7.37
C GLN A 216 -48.77 -1.51 -6.58
N GLN A 217 -48.52 -1.69 -5.27
CA GLN A 217 -49.41 -2.45 -4.38
C GLN A 217 -50.81 -1.82 -4.30
N LEU A 218 -50.90 -0.49 -4.18
CA LEU A 218 -52.16 0.24 -4.19
C LEU A 218 -52.91 0.10 -5.53
N ALA A 219 -52.20 0.12 -6.66
CA ALA A 219 -52.80 -0.12 -7.97
C ALA A 219 -53.38 -1.53 -8.10
N THR A 220 -52.66 -2.56 -7.64
CA THR A 220 -53.17 -3.94 -7.58
C THR A 220 -54.39 -4.06 -6.66
N ALA A 221 -54.33 -3.47 -5.46
CA ALA A 221 -55.45 -3.48 -4.51
C ALA A 221 -56.73 -2.85 -5.10
N ASN A 222 -56.61 -1.67 -5.74
CA ASN A 222 -57.71 -1.01 -6.42
C ASN A 222 -58.29 -1.85 -7.58
N ARG A 223 -57.43 -2.54 -8.33
CA ARG A 223 -57.85 -3.46 -9.38
C ARG A 223 -58.65 -4.64 -8.81
N THR A 224 -58.13 -5.33 -7.79
CA THR A 224 -58.84 -6.44 -7.15
C THR A 224 -60.16 -5.99 -6.51
N ASN A 225 -60.24 -4.76 -5.99
CA ASN A 225 -61.47 -4.21 -5.42
C ASN A 225 -62.53 -3.92 -6.51
N THR A 226 -62.09 -3.55 -7.71
CA THR A 226 -62.96 -3.36 -8.89
C THR A 226 -63.46 -4.72 -9.42
N GLU A 227 -62.59 -5.72 -9.49
CA GLU A 227 -62.92 -7.09 -9.89
C GLU A 227 -63.91 -7.74 -8.88
N LEU A 228 -63.73 -7.51 -7.58
CA LEU A 228 -64.69 -7.91 -6.54
C LEU A 228 -66.05 -7.19 -6.66
N SER A 229 -66.06 -5.87 -6.94
CA SER A 229 -67.31 -5.13 -7.16
C SER A 229 -68.11 -5.72 -8.32
N ALA A 230 -67.46 -5.96 -9.47
CA ALA A 230 -68.10 -6.57 -10.63
C ALA A 230 -68.65 -7.98 -10.34
N SER A 231 -67.96 -8.77 -9.50
CA SER A 231 -68.45 -10.07 -9.05
C SER A 231 -69.68 -9.96 -8.13
N ILE A 232 -69.75 -8.92 -7.29
CA ILE A 232 -70.91 -8.63 -6.43
C ILE A 232 -72.10 -8.17 -7.28
N ASP A 233 -71.88 -7.31 -8.26
CA ASP A 233 -72.92 -6.86 -9.20
C ASP A 233 -73.50 -8.05 -9.99
N SER A 234 -72.64 -8.96 -10.49
CA SER A 234 -73.06 -10.18 -11.19
C SER A 234 -73.88 -11.11 -10.29
N ALA A 235 -73.41 -11.40 -9.08
CA ALA A 235 -74.14 -12.23 -8.11
C ALA A 235 -75.49 -11.61 -7.70
N THR A 236 -75.56 -10.27 -7.61
CA THR A 236 -76.80 -9.54 -7.31
C THR A 236 -77.80 -9.66 -8.47
N ALA A 237 -77.34 -9.61 -9.72
CA ALA A 237 -78.17 -9.83 -10.90
C ALA A 237 -78.71 -11.27 -10.97
N GLU A 238 -77.87 -12.28 -10.72
CA GLU A 238 -78.29 -13.69 -10.66
C GLU A 238 -79.33 -13.93 -9.56
N LEU A 239 -79.11 -13.40 -8.37
CA LEU A 239 -80.03 -13.52 -7.23
C LEU A 239 -81.36 -12.82 -7.52
N THR A 240 -81.34 -11.68 -8.22
CA THR A 240 -82.55 -11.00 -8.71
C THR A 240 -83.31 -11.87 -9.73
N SER A 241 -82.61 -12.48 -10.70
CA SER A 241 -83.22 -13.41 -11.67
C SER A 241 -83.85 -14.62 -10.99
N LYS A 242 -83.18 -15.21 -9.99
CA LYS A 242 -83.71 -16.36 -9.24
C LYS A 242 -84.91 -16.00 -8.37
N ASN A 243 -84.96 -14.79 -7.80
CA ASN A 243 -86.16 -14.30 -7.12
C ASN A 243 -87.35 -14.13 -8.09
N GLN A 244 -87.12 -13.71 -9.35
CA GLN A 244 -88.17 -13.65 -10.35
C GLN A 244 -88.66 -15.05 -10.75
N GLU A 245 -87.76 -16.00 -11.01
CA GLU A 245 -88.14 -17.41 -11.27
C GLU A 245 -89.00 -18.01 -10.14
N ILE A 246 -88.68 -17.69 -8.88
CA ILE A 246 -89.46 -18.12 -7.71
C ILE A 246 -90.86 -17.48 -7.71
N ALA A 247 -90.99 -16.21 -8.10
CA ALA A 247 -92.28 -15.54 -8.20
C ALA A 247 -93.16 -16.13 -9.33
N ASP A 248 -92.58 -16.34 -10.51
CA ASP A 248 -93.26 -16.91 -11.68
C ASP A 248 -93.74 -18.36 -11.40
N LEU A 249 -92.92 -19.15 -10.69
CA LEU A 249 -93.28 -20.49 -10.22
C LEU A 249 -94.39 -20.45 -9.16
N ALA A 250 -94.36 -19.47 -8.24
CA ALA A 250 -95.40 -19.31 -7.22
C ALA A 250 -96.75 -18.91 -7.83
N GLU A 251 -96.76 -18.03 -8.84
CA GLU A 251 -97.99 -17.72 -9.58
C GLU A 251 -98.51 -18.94 -10.35
N SER A 252 -97.63 -19.65 -11.07
CA SER A 252 -97.97 -20.87 -11.80
C SER A 252 -98.59 -21.95 -10.89
N LEU A 253 -98.06 -22.11 -9.68
CA LEU A 253 -98.61 -23.00 -8.65
C LEU A 253 -99.99 -22.52 -8.15
N GLY A 254 -100.19 -21.21 -7.99
CA GLY A 254 -101.49 -20.63 -7.65
C GLY A 254 -102.55 -20.87 -8.73
N GLN A 255 -102.18 -20.71 -10.01
CA GLN A 255 -103.04 -21.01 -11.15
C GLN A 255 -103.40 -22.51 -11.19
N ALA A 256 -102.42 -23.40 -11.02
CA ALA A 256 -102.64 -24.86 -10.98
C ALA A 256 -103.57 -25.29 -9.83
N ASN A 257 -103.39 -24.74 -8.63
CA ASN A 257 -104.30 -24.99 -7.49
C ASN A 257 -105.73 -24.51 -7.76
N THR A 258 -105.90 -23.39 -8.48
CA THR A 258 -107.21 -22.85 -8.87
C THR A 258 -107.91 -23.76 -9.91
N GLN A 259 -107.14 -24.29 -10.87
CA GLN A 259 -107.64 -25.29 -11.81
C GLN A 259 -108.04 -26.59 -11.09
N LEU A 260 -107.22 -27.08 -10.15
CA LEU A 260 -107.51 -28.27 -9.35
C LEU A 260 -108.79 -28.11 -8.51
N ALA A 261 -109.00 -26.95 -7.89
CA ALA A 261 -110.23 -26.64 -7.16
C ALA A 261 -111.46 -26.67 -8.08
N THR A 262 -111.35 -26.07 -9.28
CA THR A 262 -112.40 -26.06 -10.30
C THR A 262 -112.72 -27.48 -10.81
N ALA A 263 -111.69 -28.31 -11.01
CA ALA A 263 -111.85 -29.71 -11.39
C ALA A 263 -112.55 -30.52 -10.29
N ASN A 264 -112.14 -30.38 -9.03
CA ASN A 264 -112.79 -31.04 -7.88
C ASN A 264 -114.25 -30.63 -7.72
N GLN A 265 -114.57 -29.35 -7.93
CA GLN A 265 -115.95 -28.86 -7.93
C GLN A 265 -116.77 -29.46 -9.10
N THR A 266 -116.15 -29.61 -10.28
CA THR A 266 -116.77 -30.24 -11.45
C THR A 266 -117.02 -31.74 -11.22
N VAL A 267 -116.07 -32.47 -10.62
CA VAL A 267 -116.25 -33.88 -10.23
C VAL A 267 -117.36 -34.03 -9.20
N THR A 268 -117.47 -33.11 -8.24
CA THR A 268 -118.56 -33.08 -7.25
C THR A 268 -119.93 -32.85 -7.93
N GLN A 269 -120.00 -31.95 -8.91
CA GLN A 269 -121.20 -31.70 -9.72
C GLN A 269 -121.59 -32.92 -10.58
N GLN A 270 -120.59 -33.62 -11.15
CA GLN A 270 -120.81 -34.85 -11.90
C GLN A 270 -121.31 -35.98 -11.00
N ALA A 271 -120.74 -36.16 -9.81
CA ALA A 271 -121.19 -37.17 -8.85
C ALA A 271 -122.65 -36.97 -8.43
N SER A 272 -123.10 -35.73 -8.17
CA SER A 272 -124.52 -35.46 -7.87
C SER A 272 -125.44 -35.70 -9.08
N THR A 273 -124.94 -35.46 -10.29
CA THR A 273 -125.66 -35.77 -11.54
C THR A 273 -125.80 -37.28 -11.74
N ILE A 274 -124.73 -38.05 -11.49
CA ILE A 274 -124.73 -39.52 -11.55
C ILE A 274 -125.74 -40.09 -10.55
N ALA A 275 -125.71 -39.67 -9.28
CA ALA A 275 -126.67 -40.12 -8.26
C ALA A 275 -128.14 -39.81 -8.65
N THR A 276 -128.37 -38.68 -9.34
CA THR A 276 -129.71 -38.31 -9.86
C THR A 276 -130.14 -39.22 -11.02
N LEU A 277 -129.20 -39.58 -11.91
CA LEU A 277 -129.43 -40.52 -13.00
C LEU A 277 -129.63 -41.95 -12.50
N GLU A 278 -128.89 -42.38 -11.47
CA GLU A 278 -129.05 -43.69 -10.82
C GLU A 278 -130.43 -43.82 -10.16
N ALA A 279 -130.89 -42.79 -9.43
CA ALA A 279 -132.25 -42.76 -8.88
C ALA A 279 -133.33 -42.78 -9.98
N SER A 280 -133.10 -42.08 -11.10
CA SER A 280 -134.00 -42.10 -12.26
C SER A 280 -134.01 -43.47 -12.95
N LEU A 281 -132.84 -44.12 -13.06
CA LEU A 281 -132.69 -45.46 -13.62
C LEU A 281 -133.37 -46.52 -12.75
N ALA A 282 -133.29 -46.39 -11.42
CA ALA A 282 -134.01 -47.26 -10.49
C ALA A 282 -135.53 -47.15 -10.66
N GLY A 283 -136.06 -45.93 -10.83
CA GLY A 283 -137.49 -45.73 -11.15
C GLY A 283 -137.90 -46.35 -12.50
N VAL A 284 -137.05 -46.23 -13.53
CA VAL A 284 -137.28 -46.90 -14.83
C VAL A 284 -137.16 -48.42 -14.74
N GLN A 285 -136.29 -48.95 -13.87
CA GLN A 285 -136.21 -50.38 -13.58
C GLN A 285 -137.44 -50.88 -12.82
N GLU A 286 -137.98 -50.11 -11.87
CA GLU A 286 -139.24 -50.44 -11.19
C GLU A 286 -140.42 -50.42 -12.18
N GLU A 287 -140.50 -49.42 -13.08
CA GLU A 287 -141.47 -49.41 -14.18
C GLU A 287 -141.30 -50.61 -15.13
N ARG A 288 -140.06 -50.97 -15.47
CA ARG A 288 -139.72 -52.14 -16.28
C ARG A 288 -140.17 -53.43 -15.58
N ASP A 289 -139.99 -53.55 -14.28
CA ASP A 289 -140.28 -54.77 -13.53
C ASP A 289 -141.78 -54.93 -13.26
N GLN A 290 -142.50 -53.83 -13.06
CA GLN A 290 -143.97 -53.79 -13.12
C GLN A 290 -144.47 -54.21 -14.52
N LYS A 291 -143.88 -53.68 -15.60
CA LYS A 291 -144.22 -54.05 -16.98
C LYS A 291 -143.87 -55.50 -17.31
N LEU A 292 -142.71 -56.00 -16.87
CA LEU A 292 -142.29 -57.40 -17.04
C LEU A 292 -143.24 -58.32 -16.32
N LYS A 293 -143.65 -57.99 -15.09
CA LYS A 293 -144.66 -58.77 -14.36
C LYS A 293 -146.02 -58.78 -15.07
N LEU A 294 -146.47 -57.62 -15.59
CA LEU A 294 -147.69 -57.55 -16.41
C LEU A 294 -147.56 -58.36 -17.71
N LEU A 295 -146.36 -58.41 -18.29
CA LEU A 295 -146.04 -59.18 -19.49
C LEU A 295 -145.91 -60.67 -19.15
N GLU A 296 -145.49 -61.05 -17.94
CA GLU A 296 -145.42 -62.41 -17.43
C GLU A 296 -146.82 -62.95 -17.09
N ASP A 297 -147.69 -62.14 -16.47
CA ASP A 297 -149.13 -62.43 -16.31
C ASP A 297 -149.79 -62.60 -17.69
N LEU A 298 -149.49 -61.70 -18.63
CA LEU A 298 -149.96 -61.79 -20.02
C LEU A 298 -149.37 -63.01 -20.73
N GLN A 299 -148.12 -63.38 -20.48
CA GLN A 299 -147.43 -64.52 -21.09
C GLN A 299 -147.87 -65.84 -20.48
N GLN A 300 -148.31 -65.90 -19.22
CA GLN A 300 -149.00 -67.06 -18.66
C GLN A 300 -150.39 -67.23 -19.30
N SER A 301 -151.12 -66.13 -19.52
CA SER A 301 -152.38 -66.12 -20.28
C SER A 301 -152.18 -66.52 -21.75
N THR A 302 -151.12 -66.01 -22.39
CA THR A 302 -150.72 -66.39 -23.73
C THR A 302 -150.23 -67.83 -23.77
N GLN A 303 -149.47 -68.34 -22.81
CA GLN A 303 -149.05 -69.75 -22.74
C GLN A 303 -150.21 -70.70 -22.45
N ALA A 304 -151.25 -70.28 -21.72
CA ALA A 304 -152.49 -71.06 -21.63
C ALA A 304 -153.17 -71.18 -23.01
N THR A 305 -153.18 -70.09 -23.77
CA THR A 305 -153.71 -70.04 -25.15
C THR A 305 -152.81 -70.75 -26.16
N GLN A 306 -151.49 -70.68 -25.96
CA GLN A 306 -150.46 -71.15 -26.88
C GLN A 306 -150.11 -72.61 -26.62
N LYS A 307 -150.31 -73.15 -25.41
CA LYS A 307 -150.33 -74.59 -25.18
C LYS A 307 -151.45 -75.26 -25.99
N ALA A 308 -152.63 -74.62 -26.04
CA ALA A 308 -153.73 -75.04 -26.92
C ALA A 308 -153.48 -74.81 -28.44
N LEU A 309 -152.30 -74.28 -28.81
CA LEU A 309 -151.82 -74.13 -30.21
C LEU A 309 -150.50 -74.87 -30.47
N GLN A 310 -149.68 -75.17 -29.46
CA GLN A 310 -148.40 -75.86 -29.60
C GLN A 310 -148.59 -77.38 -29.71
N ASP A 311 -149.63 -77.91 -29.04
CA ASP A 311 -150.30 -79.20 -29.35
C ASP A 311 -150.76 -79.30 -30.83
N LYS A 312 -150.55 -78.25 -31.64
CA LYS A 312 -150.95 -78.06 -33.03
C LYS A 312 -149.87 -77.41 -33.91
N ILE A 313 -148.67 -77.15 -33.37
CA ILE A 313 -147.55 -76.44 -34.05
C ILE A 313 -146.20 -77.17 -33.88
N ASP A 314 -146.11 -78.19 -33.01
CA ASP A 314 -144.99 -79.17 -32.99
C ASP A 314 -144.99 -80.11 -34.23
N GLU A 315 -145.14 -79.53 -35.43
CA GLU A 315 -145.20 -80.20 -36.73
C GLU A 315 -144.16 -79.65 -37.75
N LEU A 316 -143.57 -78.44 -37.56
CA LEU A 316 -142.64 -77.77 -38.54
C LEU A 316 -141.51 -76.90 -37.88
N SER A 317 -140.38 -76.62 -38.58
CA SER A 317 -139.03 -76.39 -37.96
C SER A 317 -138.09 -75.23 -38.46
N SER A 318 -137.26 -74.67 -37.54
CA SER A 318 -135.77 -74.30 -37.57
C SER A 318 -135.01 -73.26 -38.48
N HIS A 319 -134.16 -72.37 -37.84
CA HIS A 319 -132.71 -71.91 -38.07
C HIS A 319 -132.15 -70.73 -39.00
N ASP A 320 -131.33 -69.80 -38.38
CA ASP A 320 -129.99 -69.06 -38.56
C ASP A 320 -129.30 -68.38 -39.84
N LEU A 321 -128.36 -67.37 -39.67
CA LEU A 321 -126.93 -67.17 -40.24
C LEU A 321 -126.09 -65.78 -40.02
N GLU A 322 -124.88 -65.56 -40.67
CA GLU A 322 -123.62 -64.71 -40.36
C GLU A 322 -122.87 -64.01 -41.62
N ASP A 323 -121.70 -63.25 -41.73
CA ASP A 323 -120.80 -62.24 -41.00
C ASP A 323 -119.73 -61.40 -41.91
N HIS A 324 -118.42 -61.09 -41.56
CA HIS A 324 -117.52 -59.99 -42.16
C HIS A 324 -115.90 -60.07 -42.12
N GLN A 325 -115.07 -59.20 -42.81
CA GLN A 325 -113.53 -59.21 -42.82
C GLN A 325 -112.63 -57.96 -43.35
N ARG A 326 -111.24 -58.02 -43.44
CA ARG A 326 -110.19 -56.92 -43.76
C ARG A 326 -108.75 -57.35 -44.32
N LEU A 327 -107.79 -56.45 -44.74
CA LEU A 327 -106.37 -56.73 -45.28
C LEU A 327 -105.24 -55.59 -45.19
N GLU A 328 -104.00 -55.78 -45.76
CA GLU A 328 -102.63 -55.12 -45.60
C GLU A 328 -101.98 -54.31 -46.81
N ALA A 329 -100.69 -53.83 -46.72
CA ALA A 329 -99.56 -53.82 -47.75
C ALA A 329 -98.60 -52.55 -47.86
N ALA A 330 -97.30 -52.68 -48.26
CA ALA A 330 -96.31 -51.57 -48.57
C ALA A 330 -94.94 -51.99 -49.25
N THR A 331 -94.09 -51.06 -49.81
CA THR A 331 -92.76 -51.29 -50.49
C THR A 331 -91.79 -50.07 -50.66
N GLU A 332 -90.44 -50.28 -50.72
CA GLU A 332 -89.42 -49.67 -51.67
C GLU A 332 -87.94 -49.99 -51.28
N ALA A 333 -87.01 -50.23 -52.23
CA ALA A 333 -85.55 -50.31 -51.97
C ALA A 333 -84.60 -50.29 -53.21
N LYS A 334 -83.91 -49.17 -53.55
CA LYS A 334 -82.70 -49.15 -54.42
C LYS A 334 -81.81 -47.88 -54.40
N ARG A 335 -80.81 -47.74 -53.48
CA ARG A 335 -79.73 -46.70 -53.61
C ARG A 335 -78.42 -46.96 -52.82
N LEU A 336 -77.70 -48.05 -53.07
CA LEU A 336 -76.36 -48.29 -52.48
C LEU A 336 -75.37 -48.91 -53.50
N SER A 337 -74.20 -48.28 -53.67
CA SER A 337 -72.93 -48.90 -54.14
C SER A 337 -71.77 -47.88 -54.11
N ASP A 338 -71.89 -46.79 -54.87
CA ASP A 338 -70.70 -46.12 -55.43
C ASP A 338 -70.08 -44.98 -54.60
N GLU A 339 -70.66 -44.59 -53.47
CA GLU A 339 -70.14 -43.48 -52.63
C GLU A 339 -69.00 -43.90 -51.68
N SER A 340 -68.81 -45.21 -51.41
CA SER A 340 -68.07 -45.67 -50.22
C SER A 340 -66.53 -45.66 -50.33
N ILE A 341 -65.97 -45.71 -51.55
CA ILE A 341 -64.50 -45.93 -51.73
C ILE A 341 -63.68 -44.64 -51.64
N LYS A 342 -64.26 -43.47 -51.96
CA LYS A 342 -63.54 -42.19 -51.98
C LYS A 342 -63.35 -41.58 -50.58
N ASP A 343 -64.24 -41.89 -49.65
CA ASP A 343 -64.23 -41.44 -48.25
C ASP A 343 -63.14 -42.13 -47.40
N LEU A 344 -62.82 -43.39 -47.71
CA LEU A 344 -61.84 -44.17 -46.94
C LEU A 344 -60.40 -43.70 -47.11
N GLN A 345 -59.99 -43.27 -48.31
CA GLN A 345 -58.61 -42.84 -48.55
C GLN A 345 -58.26 -41.54 -47.80
N ALA A 346 -59.19 -40.57 -47.77
CA ALA A 346 -59.00 -39.29 -47.09
C ALA A 346 -58.85 -39.43 -45.56
N LYS A 347 -59.37 -40.52 -44.98
CA LYS A 347 -59.28 -40.80 -43.54
C LYS A 347 -57.93 -41.38 -43.12
N VAL A 348 -57.18 -42.00 -44.04
CA VAL A 348 -55.84 -42.54 -43.77
C VAL A 348 -54.80 -41.42 -43.65
N ASP A 349 -54.82 -40.46 -44.58
CA ASP A 349 -53.86 -39.34 -44.55
C ASP A 349 -54.10 -38.41 -43.35
N ALA A 350 -55.37 -38.25 -42.93
CA ALA A 350 -55.73 -37.54 -41.70
C ALA A 350 -55.24 -38.25 -40.42
N ALA A 351 -55.25 -39.59 -40.37
CA ALA A 351 -54.76 -40.35 -39.23
C ALA A 351 -53.24 -40.19 -39.05
N ASN A 352 -52.47 -40.28 -40.14
CA ASN A 352 -51.01 -40.11 -40.10
C ASN A 352 -50.59 -38.71 -39.63
N ALA A 353 -51.38 -37.68 -39.91
CA ALA A 353 -51.15 -36.32 -39.39
C ALA A 353 -51.51 -36.19 -37.89
N HIS A 354 -52.52 -36.94 -37.43
CA HIS A 354 -52.93 -36.93 -36.02
C HIS A 354 -51.89 -37.58 -35.10
N ASP A 355 -51.33 -38.73 -35.49
CA ASP A 355 -50.30 -39.43 -34.70
C ASP A 355 -49.04 -38.58 -34.49
N ALA A 356 -48.68 -37.72 -35.45
CA ALA A 356 -47.56 -36.79 -35.33
C ALA A 356 -47.80 -35.68 -34.28
N ASP A 357 -49.01 -35.11 -34.23
CA ASP A 357 -49.42 -34.15 -33.17
C ASP A 357 -49.44 -34.83 -31.79
N VAL A 358 -49.97 -36.04 -31.71
CA VAL A 358 -50.04 -36.82 -30.46
C VAL A 358 -48.64 -37.11 -29.91
N GLN A 359 -47.67 -37.49 -30.76
CA GLN A 359 -46.29 -37.72 -30.33
C GLN A 359 -45.60 -36.45 -29.84
N ALA A 360 -45.77 -35.32 -30.54
CA ALA A 360 -45.20 -34.03 -30.12
C ALA A 360 -45.79 -33.57 -28.77
N ARG A 361 -47.10 -33.78 -28.56
CA ARG A 361 -47.78 -33.48 -27.29
C ARG A 361 -47.33 -34.40 -26.16
N LEU A 362 -47.10 -35.69 -26.43
CA LEU A 362 -46.58 -36.63 -25.43
C LEU A 362 -45.22 -36.19 -24.87
N GLN A 363 -44.31 -35.75 -25.75
CA GLN A 363 -42.98 -35.28 -25.34
C GLN A 363 -43.07 -33.99 -24.50
N ALA A 364 -43.92 -33.04 -24.89
CA ALA A 364 -44.18 -31.83 -24.10
C ALA A 364 -44.80 -32.15 -22.73
N GLU A 365 -45.68 -33.16 -22.66
CA GLU A 365 -46.29 -33.63 -21.41
C GLU A 365 -45.28 -34.33 -20.50
N GLU A 366 -44.35 -35.14 -21.04
CA GLU A 366 -43.26 -35.76 -20.26
C GLU A 366 -42.20 -34.76 -19.77
N GLU A 367 -41.96 -33.66 -20.49
CA GLU A 367 -41.11 -32.56 -20.02
C GLU A 367 -41.80 -31.72 -18.95
N ALA A 368 -43.07 -31.35 -19.16
CA ALA A 368 -43.88 -30.66 -18.15
C ALA A 368 -44.03 -31.50 -16.87
N LYS A 369 -44.21 -32.82 -17.01
CA LYS A 369 -44.26 -33.76 -15.88
C LYS A 369 -42.94 -33.82 -15.12
N ARG A 370 -41.79 -33.94 -15.79
CA ARG A 370 -40.47 -33.91 -15.11
C ARG A 370 -40.22 -32.58 -14.38
N ALA A 371 -40.65 -31.46 -14.95
CA ALA A 371 -40.58 -30.17 -14.27
C ALA A 371 -41.47 -30.11 -13.03
N ALA A 372 -42.70 -30.64 -13.12
CA ALA A 372 -43.63 -30.72 -11.99
C ALA A 372 -43.17 -31.69 -10.89
N GLU A 373 -42.58 -32.83 -11.24
CA GLU A 373 -42.00 -33.79 -10.28
C GLU A 373 -40.77 -33.21 -9.57
N ALA A 374 -39.93 -32.44 -10.26
CA ALA A 374 -38.80 -31.73 -9.65
C ALA A 374 -39.24 -30.65 -8.65
N GLU A 375 -40.24 -29.83 -9.00
CA GLU A 375 -40.77 -28.81 -8.09
C GLU A 375 -41.59 -29.44 -6.94
N LEU A 376 -42.24 -30.59 -7.16
CA LEU A 376 -42.92 -31.35 -6.11
C LEU A 376 -41.93 -31.87 -5.06
N GLU A 377 -40.79 -32.43 -5.47
CA GLU A 377 -39.76 -32.90 -4.53
C GLU A 377 -39.06 -31.72 -3.81
N ARG A 378 -38.89 -30.57 -4.49
CA ARG A 378 -38.44 -29.32 -3.86
C ARG A 378 -39.41 -28.84 -2.77
N VAL A 379 -40.71 -28.80 -3.08
CA VAL A 379 -41.78 -28.44 -2.12
C VAL A 379 -41.85 -29.46 -0.98
N ARG A 380 -41.63 -30.75 -1.25
CA ARG A 380 -41.55 -31.80 -0.23
C ARG A 380 -40.41 -31.54 0.75
N LEU A 381 -39.20 -31.27 0.27
CA LEU A 381 -38.04 -30.97 1.12
C LEU A 381 -38.28 -29.70 1.97
N GLN A 382 -38.89 -28.66 1.38
CA GLN A 382 -39.32 -27.47 2.13
C GLN A 382 -40.36 -27.79 3.21
N LEU A 383 -41.34 -28.67 2.92
CA LEU A 383 -42.37 -29.07 3.87
C LEU A 383 -41.82 -29.97 5.00
N GLU A 384 -40.86 -30.84 4.70
CA GLU A 384 -40.16 -31.65 5.69
C GLU A 384 -39.31 -30.79 6.63
N GLU A 385 -38.62 -29.78 6.10
CA GLU A 385 -37.91 -28.77 6.90
C GLU A 385 -38.87 -27.93 7.75
N ALA A 386 -40.00 -27.48 7.20
CA ALA A 386 -41.00 -26.67 7.90
C ALA A 386 -41.73 -27.40 9.03
N ASN A 387 -41.72 -28.74 9.04
CA ASN A 387 -42.32 -29.56 10.10
C ASN A 387 -41.36 -29.87 11.27
N LYS A 388 -40.09 -29.49 11.18
CA LYS A 388 -39.13 -29.65 12.29
C LYS A 388 -39.38 -28.63 13.41
N PRO A 389 -38.93 -28.89 14.64
CA PRO A 389 -39.02 -27.92 15.74
C PRO A 389 -38.34 -26.61 15.36
N LYS A 390 -39.08 -25.49 15.40
CA LYS A 390 -38.58 -24.18 14.97
C LYS A 390 -37.64 -23.59 16.02
N LEU A 391 -36.35 -23.90 15.89
CA LEU A 391 -35.24 -23.32 16.63
C LEU A 391 -35.09 -21.82 16.28
N PRO A 392 -34.51 -20.99 17.17
CA PRO A 392 -34.76 -19.54 17.18
C PRO A 392 -33.99 -18.70 16.14
N ASN A 393 -33.36 -19.31 15.12
CA ASN A 393 -32.43 -18.63 14.22
C ASN A 393 -32.95 -18.59 12.77
N THR A 394 -32.57 -17.55 12.02
CA THR A 394 -33.02 -17.31 10.63
C THR A 394 -31.88 -16.88 9.71
N VAL A 395 -31.75 -17.57 8.58
CA VAL A 395 -30.99 -17.12 7.40
C VAL A 395 -31.72 -15.98 6.67
N THR A 396 -31.02 -15.23 5.82
CA THR A 396 -31.56 -14.06 5.09
C THR A 396 -32.08 -14.39 3.68
N LEU A 397 -31.80 -15.58 3.15
CA LEU A 397 -32.44 -16.09 1.92
C LEU A 397 -33.97 -16.12 2.06
N SER A 398 -34.68 -15.81 0.98
CA SER A 398 -36.16 -15.85 0.94
C SER A 398 -36.68 -17.28 0.77
N ASN A 399 -35.96 -18.11 0.01
CA ASN A 399 -36.28 -19.51 -0.25
C ASN A 399 -35.02 -20.37 -0.10
N PRO A 400 -34.44 -20.50 1.12
CA PRO A 400 -33.19 -21.23 1.34
C PRO A 400 -33.28 -22.69 0.87
N VAL A 401 -32.41 -23.08 -0.05
CA VAL A 401 -32.18 -24.48 -0.41
C VAL A 401 -30.96 -24.97 0.40
N PRO A 402 -31.10 -25.99 1.27
CA PRO A 402 -29.97 -26.49 2.06
C PRO A 402 -28.96 -27.21 1.17
N ILE A 403 -27.68 -26.85 1.32
CA ILE A 403 -26.52 -27.61 0.83
C ILE A 403 -26.17 -28.70 1.86
N VAL A 404 -26.13 -28.31 3.13
CA VAL A 404 -25.80 -29.14 4.29
C VAL A 404 -26.37 -28.49 5.56
N GLY A 405 -26.70 -29.29 6.58
CA GLY A 405 -27.34 -28.81 7.80
C GLY A 405 -28.86 -28.60 7.66
N SER A 406 -29.46 -27.92 8.64
CA SER A 406 -30.91 -27.67 8.71
C SER A 406 -31.24 -26.62 9.80
N LEU A 407 -32.16 -25.71 9.50
CA LEU A 407 -32.66 -24.69 10.43
C LEU A 407 -33.54 -25.31 11.52
N GLY A 408 -34.23 -26.40 11.18
CA GLY A 408 -34.96 -27.25 12.12
C GLY A 408 -34.09 -28.23 12.92
N GLY A 409 -32.75 -28.17 12.79
CA GLY A 409 -31.79 -29.06 13.46
C GLY A 409 -30.98 -29.90 12.47
N ALA A 410 -29.68 -29.65 12.38
CA ALA A 410 -28.75 -30.43 11.57
C ALA A 410 -28.75 -31.91 11.98
N THR A 411 -28.86 -32.81 11.00
CA THR A 411 -29.09 -34.25 11.24
C THR A 411 -27.88 -35.00 11.78
N ASN A 412 -26.68 -34.46 11.58
CA ASN A 412 -25.40 -34.98 12.05
C ASN A 412 -24.44 -33.81 12.34
N ASP A 413 -23.28 -34.12 12.90
CA ASP A 413 -22.14 -33.22 12.87
C ASP A 413 -21.52 -33.20 11.46
N PHE A 414 -21.11 -32.01 10.98
CA PHE A 414 -20.39 -31.87 9.71
C PHE A 414 -19.17 -30.96 9.86
N ASP A 415 -18.06 -31.45 9.32
CA ASP A 415 -16.70 -30.99 9.53
C ASP A 415 -15.89 -31.28 8.26
N ASP A 416 -14.97 -30.40 7.86
CA ASP A 416 -13.98 -30.65 6.81
C ASP A 416 -14.52 -31.20 5.45
N ILE A 417 -15.75 -30.83 5.07
CA ILE A 417 -16.45 -31.26 3.84
C ILE A 417 -16.74 -30.07 2.91
N PHE A 418 -16.75 -30.34 1.61
CA PHE A 418 -17.30 -29.45 0.59
C PHE A 418 -18.40 -30.15 -0.24
N TYR A 419 -19.26 -29.34 -0.87
CA TYR A 419 -20.36 -29.80 -1.71
C TYR A 419 -20.38 -29.04 -3.04
N PRO A 420 -20.59 -29.72 -4.19
CA PRO A 420 -20.83 -29.05 -5.46
C PRO A 420 -22.28 -28.56 -5.56
N ILE A 421 -22.46 -27.30 -5.95
CA ILE A 421 -23.73 -26.74 -6.43
C ILE A 421 -23.59 -26.32 -7.89
N VAL A 422 -24.70 -26.35 -8.63
CA VAL A 422 -24.75 -25.93 -10.04
C VAL A 422 -25.55 -24.62 -10.13
N SER A 423 -24.86 -23.54 -10.49
CA SER A 423 -25.49 -22.26 -10.82
C SER A 423 -26.17 -22.34 -12.18
N SER A 424 -27.35 -21.71 -12.31
CA SER A 424 -28.06 -21.60 -13.59
C SER A 424 -27.43 -20.58 -14.55
N PHE A 425 -26.45 -19.80 -14.10
CA PHE A 425 -25.64 -18.87 -14.89
C PHE A 425 -24.14 -18.98 -14.55
N PRO A 426 -23.21 -18.70 -15.48
CA PRO A 426 -21.77 -18.79 -15.20
C PRO A 426 -21.31 -17.78 -14.16
N ILE A 427 -20.84 -18.26 -13.01
CA ILE A 427 -20.16 -17.45 -12.01
C ILE A 427 -18.75 -17.15 -12.52
N THR A 428 -18.34 -15.88 -12.49
CA THR A 428 -17.09 -15.43 -13.12
C THR A 428 -16.22 -14.66 -12.12
N ILE A 429 -14.98 -15.11 -11.91
CA ILE A 429 -13.95 -14.42 -11.11
C ILE A 429 -12.58 -14.52 -11.79
N TYR A 430 -11.77 -13.46 -11.71
CA TYR A 430 -10.46 -13.36 -12.39
C TYR A 430 -10.50 -13.69 -13.90
N ASN A 431 -11.62 -13.38 -14.55
CA ASN A 431 -11.97 -13.69 -15.94
C ASN A 431 -12.05 -15.20 -16.27
N HIS A 432 -12.26 -16.04 -15.25
CA HIS A 432 -12.58 -17.46 -15.39
C HIS A 432 -14.02 -17.72 -14.96
N SER A 433 -14.74 -18.54 -15.73
CA SER A 433 -16.19 -18.72 -15.60
C SER A 433 -16.56 -20.19 -15.43
N SER A 434 -17.42 -20.50 -14.46
CA SER A 434 -17.96 -21.85 -14.23
C SER A 434 -19.40 -21.80 -13.77
N THR A 435 -20.22 -22.77 -14.18
CA THR A 435 -21.53 -23.03 -13.56
C THR A 435 -21.41 -23.97 -12.36
N ASN A 436 -20.32 -24.73 -12.26
CA ASN A 436 -20.03 -25.56 -11.09
C ASN A 436 -19.36 -24.70 -10.01
N VAL A 437 -19.84 -24.79 -8.79
CA VAL A 437 -19.32 -24.06 -7.63
C VAL A 437 -19.20 -25.04 -6.48
N PHE A 438 -18.01 -25.14 -5.89
CA PHE A 438 -17.75 -26.02 -4.75
C PHE A 438 -17.76 -25.17 -3.48
N VAL A 439 -18.66 -25.48 -2.56
CA VAL A 439 -18.90 -24.72 -1.32
C VAL A 439 -18.39 -25.54 -0.13
N SER A 440 -17.52 -24.96 0.69
CA SER A 440 -16.88 -25.63 1.83
C SER A 440 -17.46 -25.17 3.16
N ILE A 441 -17.48 -26.06 4.16
CA ILE A 441 -17.87 -25.70 5.54
C ILE A 441 -16.91 -24.67 6.12
N ASN A 442 -15.61 -24.78 5.82
CA ASN A 442 -14.53 -23.91 6.27
C ASN A 442 -14.52 -22.50 5.63
N GLY A 443 -15.68 -21.94 5.28
CA GLY A 443 -15.83 -20.54 4.89
C GLY A 443 -15.12 -20.14 3.60
N LEU A 444 -14.95 -21.10 2.67
CA LEU A 444 -14.38 -20.91 1.33
C LEU A 444 -15.26 -21.53 0.24
N MET A 445 -15.09 -21.08 -1.00
CA MET A 445 -15.73 -21.66 -2.18
C MET A 445 -14.87 -21.47 -3.45
N SER A 446 -15.00 -22.35 -4.44
CA SER A 446 -14.13 -22.40 -5.63
C SER A 446 -14.85 -22.88 -6.89
N LEU A 447 -14.30 -22.61 -8.09
CA LEU A 447 -14.97 -22.87 -9.38
C LEU A 447 -14.58 -24.19 -10.09
N ASP A 448 -13.37 -24.72 -9.85
CA ASP A 448 -12.82 -25.87 -10.61
C ASP A 448 -12.84 -27.19 -9.83
N THR A 449 -12.53 -27.13 -8.54
CA THR A 449 -12.50 -28.28 -7.62
C THR A 449 -12.71 -27.79 -6.20
N GLY A 450 -13.39 -28.58 -5.38
CA GLY A 450 -13.60 -28.27 -3.96
C GLY A 450 -12.35 -28.44 -3.13
N ASP A 451 -12.33 -27.75 -1.99
CA ASP A 451 -11.27 -27.79 -0.98
C ASP A 451 -11.89 -27.79 0.42
N ARG A 452 -11.17 -28.35 1.40
CA ARG A 452 -11.62 -28.50 2.79
C ARG A 452 -10.68 -27.91 3.82
N THR A 453 -9.63 -27.18 3.42
CA THR A 453 -8.59 -26.71 4.33
C THR A 453 -9.18 -25.79 5.39
N TYR A 454 -9.11 -26.17 6.67
CA TYR A 454 -9.51 -25.33 7.81
C TYR A 454 -8.43 -24.32 8.25
N THR A 455 -7.16 -24.66 8.03
CA THR A 455 -6.01 -23.85 8.47
C THR A 455 -5.81 -22.63 7.58
N HIS A 456 -6.36 -21.49 7.99
CA HIS A 456 -6.30 -20.24 7.21
C HIS A 456 -4.91 -19.59 7.20
N GLN A 457 -4.62 -18.87 6.12
CA GLN A 457 -3.32 -18.28 5.79
C GLN A 457 -3.49 -16.94 5.06
N PRO A 458 -2.50 -16.03 5.08
CA PRO A 458 -2.59 -14.77 4.35
C PRO A 458 -2.53 -15.01 2.83
N LEU A 459 -3.22 -14.18 2.06
CA LEU A 459 -3.27 -14.29 0.61
C LEU A 459 -2.11 -13.52 -0.05
N PRO A 460 -1.54 -14.02 -1.18
CA PRO A 460 -1.92 -15.23 -1.90
C PRO A 460 -1.31 -16.51 -1.30
N PHE A 461 -2.16 -17.44 -0.84
CA PHE A 461 -1.74 -18.75 -0.39
C PHE A 461 -1.78 -19.75 -1.57
N ARG A 462 -0.67 -19.78 -2.33
CA ARG A 462 -0.53 -20.63 -3.53
C ARG A 462 0.15 -21.97 -3.25
N SER A 463 1.03 -22.00 -2.26
CA SER A 463 1.92 -23.14 -1.96
C SER A 463 1.24 -24.28 -1.21
N GLY A 464 0.10 -24.04 -0.56
CA GLY A 464 -0.64 -25.06 0.20
C GLY A 464 -1.70 -25.82 -0.59
N GLY A 465 -1.86 -25.57 -1.89
CA GLY A 465 -2.76 -26.35 -2.76
C GLY A 465 -4.20 -25.85 -2.89
N LEU A 466 -4.56 -24.71 -2.30
CA LEU A 466 -5.88 -24.08 -2.53
C LEU A 466 -6.17 -23.93 -4.04
N PRO A 467 -7.41 -24.16 -4.51
CA PRO A 467 -7.76 -24.04 -5.91
C PRO A 467 -7.44 -22.66 -6.50
N ALA A 468 -7.11 -22.62 -7.80
CA ALA A 468 -6.60 -21.42 -8.45
C ALA A 468 -7.60 -20.24 -8.44
N TYR A 469 -8.91 -20.54 -8.48
CA TYR A 469 -10.01 -19.58 -8.42
C TYR A 469 -10.85 -19.87 -7.17
N THR A 470 -10.47 -19.24 -6.05
CA THR A 470 -11.05 -19.46 -4.72
C THR A 470 -11.49 -18.14 -4.10
N LEU A 471 -12.63 -18.18 -3.44
CA LEU A 471 -13.26 -17.10 -2.70
C LEU A 471 -13.32 -17.49 -1.23
N LEU A 472 -13.02 -16.53 -0.37
CA LEU A 472 -12.77 -16.75 1.05
C LEU A 472 -13.62 -15.72 1.83
N PRO A 473 -14.95 -15.89 1.92
CA PRO A 473 -15.81 -15.01 2.72
C PRO A 473 -15.48 -15.05 4.21
N PHE A 474 -15.09 -16.20 4.76
CA PHE A 474 -14.71 -16.33 6.17
C PHE A 474 -13.79 -17.54 6.39
N TRP A 475 -12.70 -17.63 5.63
CA TRP A 475 -11.86 -18.84 5.62
C TRP A 475 -11.22 -19.09 6.99
N CYS A 476 -11.66 -20.16 7.64
CA CYS A 476 -11.11 -20.71 8.88
C CYS A 476 -11.81 -22.03 9.24
N ASP A 477 -11.38 -22.61 10.35
CA ASP A 477 -11.91 -23.82 10.98
C ASP A 477 -13.35 -23.61 11.49
N LEU A 478 -14.33 -24.23 10.81
CA LEU A 478 -15.78 -24.05 11.02
C LEU A 478 -16.53 -25.39 10.97
N PHE A 479 -17.68 -25.45 11.65
CA PHE A 479 -18.37 -26.69 11.96
C PHE A 479 -19.90 -26.49 11.99
N ILE A 480 -20.65 -27.53 11.62
CA ILE A 480 -22.11 -27.60 11.77
C ILE A 480 -22.40 -28.67 12.83
N TYR A 481 -22.91 -28.24 13.98
CA TYR A 481 -23.19 -29.13 15.11
C TYR A 481 -24.55 -29.82 14.98
N LYS A 482 -24.59 -31.12 15.27
CA LYS A 482 -25.81 -31.92 15.30
C LYS A 482 -26.87 -31.30 16.23
N ASP A 483 -28.13 -31.40 15.82
CA ASP A 483 -29.32 -30.93 16.54
C ASP A 483 -29.36 -29.40 16.80
N THR A 484 -28.50 -28.62 16.12
CA THR A 484 -28.48 -27.14 16.15
C THR A 484 -29.03 -26.55 14.83
N PRO A 485 -29.50 -25.28 14.80
CA PRO A 485 -30.09 -24.65 13.60
C PRO A 485 -29.01 -24.13 12.64
N GLN A 486 -28.07 -24.99 12.28
CA GLN A 486 -26.87 -24.64 11.51
C GLN A 486 -26.86 -25.33 10.15
N GLY A 487 -26.19 -24.70 9.17
CA GLY A 487 -26.06 -25.20 7.83
C GLY A 487 -25.47 -24.20 6.85
N ILE A 488 -25.40 -24.61 5.59
CA ILE A 488 -25.10 -23.74 4.45
C ILE A 488 -26.25 -23.87 3.45
N TYR A 489 -26.69 -22.74 2.93
CA TYR A 489 -27.88 -22.63 2.09
C TYR A 489 -27.54 -21.83 0.83
N TYR A 490 -28.30 -22.05 -0.24
CA TYR A 490 -28.22 -21.19 -1.44
C TYR A 490 -29.60 -20.86 -1.98
N GLU A 491 -29.69 -19.75 -2.71
CA GLU A 491 -30.86 -19.36 -3.47
C GLU A 491 -30.41 -18.73 -4.78
N ILE A 492 -31.12 -19.01 -5.87
CA ILE A 492 -30.98 -18.31 -7.14
C ILE A 492 -32.26 -17.53 -7.39
N VAL A 493 -32.14 -16.21 -7.50
CA VAL A 493 -33.27 -15.28 -7.69
C VAL A 493 -33.15 -14.52 -9.01
N GLY A 494 -34.26 -13.90 -9.44
CA GLY A 494 -34.33 -13.15 -10.70
C GLY A 494 -34.59 -14.04 -11.93
N GLN A 495 -34.38 -13.47 -13.11
CA GLN A 495 -34.56 -14.11 -14.41
C GLN A 495 -33.46 -13.66 -15.37
N ALA A 496 -33.07 -14.51 -16.32
CA ALA A 496 -31.97 -14.20 -17.24
C ALA A 496 -32.27 -12.93 -18.06
N PRO A 497 -31.29 -12.01 -18.29
CA PRO A 497 -29.87 -12.07 -17.94
C PRO A 497 -29.52 -11.40 -16.59
N SER A 498 -30.50 -11.24 -15.69
CA SER A 498 -30.36 -10.51 -14.43
C SER A 498 -30.66 -11.42 -13.22
N ARG A 499 -30.05 -12.61 -13.18
CA ARG A 499 -30.11 -13.49 -12.01
C ARG A 499 -29.09 -13.12 -10.94
N SER A 500 -29.33 -13.57 -9.72
CA SER A 500 -28.36 -13.52 -8.62
C SER A 500 -28.25 -14.89 -7.96
N LEU A 501 -27.04 -15.27 -7.55
CA LEU A 501 -26.77 -16.44 -6.72
C LEU A 501 -26.31 -15.95 -5.34
N CYS A 502 -27.04 -16.34 -4.31
CA CYS A 502 -26.64 -16.16 -2.92
C CYS A 502 -26.22 -17.52 -2.35
N VAL A 503 -25.13 -17.55 -1.57
CA VAL A 503 -24.73 -18.69 -0.74
C VAL A 503 -24.52 -18.16 0.69
N GLU A 504 -25.19 -18.74 1.67
CA GLU A 504 -25.24 -18.24 3.05
C GLU A 504 -24.86 -19.34 4.04
N TRP A 505 -23.91 -19.03 4.92
CA TRP A 505 -23.45 -19.88 6.01
C TRP A 505 -24.10 -19.41 7.31
N TYR A 506 -24.65 -20.36 8.07
CA TYR A 506 -25.00 -20.18 9.48
C TYR A 506 -24.37 -21.34 10.28
N VAL A 507 -23.17 -21.12 10.82
CA VAL A 507 -22.27 -22.18 11.33
C VAL A 507 -21.58 -21.72 12.62
N SER A 508 -20.88 -22.62 13.33
CA SER A 508 -20.06 -22.27 14.50
C SER A 508 -18.59 -22.65 14.34
N ARG A 509 -17.74 -22.27 15.29
CA ARG A 509 -16.33 -22.65 15.37
C ARG A 509 -16.16 -24.15 15.69
N TYR A 510 -15.14 -24.79 15.11
CA TYR A 510 -14.71 -26.12 15.57
C TYR A 510 -14.30 -26.07 17.06
N GLY A 511 -14.88 -26.95 17.89
CA GLY A 511 -14.63 -27.00 19.33
C GLY A 511 -15.36 -25.94 20.18
N ASP A 512 -16.04 -24.96 19.58
CA ASP A 512 -16.89 -23.99 20.29
C ASP A 512 -18.23 -23.79 19.54
N LYS A 513 -19.23 -24.59 19.93
CA LYS A 513 -20.59 -24.56 19.36
C LYS A 513 -21.32 -23.23 19.56
N ASP A 514 -20.94 -22.44 20.56
CA ASP A 514 -21.61 -21.19 20.91
C ASP A 514 -20.94 -19.98 20.23
N GLN A 515 -19.82 -20.19 19.52
CA GLN A 515 -19.16 -19.20 18.67
C GLN A 515 -19.73 -19.23 17.24
N TYR A 516 -20.86 -18.55 17.05
CA TYR A 516 -21.60 -18.47 15.78
C TYR A 516 -21.00 -17.50 14.74
N TYR A 517 -21.22 -17.84 13.47
CA TYR A 517 -20.91 -17.05 12.28
C TYR A 517 -22.07 -17.14 11.28
N HIS A 518 -22.52 -15.96 10.83
CA HIS A 518 -23.62 -15.77 9.88
C HIS A 518 -23.20 -14.77 8.81
N PHE A 519 -22.91 -15.30 7.61
CA PHE A 519 -22.39 -14.52 6.49
C PHE A 519 -22.83 -15.07 5.13
N LEU A 520 -22.86 -14.19 4.12
CA LEU A 520 -23.39 -14.49 2.78
C LEU A 520 -22.43 -14.03 1.68
N VAL A 521 -22.32 -14.82 0.61
CA VAL A 521 -21.71 -14.47 -0.68
C VAL A 521 -22.81 -14.23 -1.70
N LEU A 522 -22.71 -13.15 -2.47
CA LEU A 522 -23.59 -12.76 -3.56
C LEU A 522 -22.81 -12.59 -4.87
N PHE A 523 -23.33 -13.20 -5.93
CA PHE A 523 -22.97 -12.94 -7.33
C PHE A 523 -24.19 -12.47 -8.13
N GLU A 524 -23.97 -11.61 -9.12
CA GLU A 524 -25.01 -11.17 -10.06
C GLU A 524 -24.57 -11.50 -11.49
N GLU A 525 -25.47 -12.06 -12.29
CA GLU A 525 -25.25 -12.43 -13.70
C GLU A 525 -24.81 -11.22 -14.54
N ALA A 526 -25.35 -10.04 -14.23
CA ALA A 526 -25.01 -8.77 -14.87
C ALA A 526 -23.70 -8.12 -14.38
N ARG A 527 -23.02 -8.68 -13.36
CA ARG A 527 -21.79 -8.13 -12.76
C ARG A 527 -20.64 -9.16 -12.68
N PRO A 528 -20.17 -9.72 -13.81
CA PRO A 528 -19.04 -10.66 -13.82
C PRO A 528 -17.77 -10.06 -13.21
N ASN A 529 -16.93 -10.92 -12.61
CA ASN A 529 -15.76 -10.60 -11.78
C ASN A 529 -16.04 -9.92 -10.43
N ILE A 530 -17.27 -9.43 -10.18
CA ILE A 530 -17.64 -8.80 -8.92
C ILE A 530 -18.31 -9.83 -8.01
N VAL A 531 -17.82 -9.92 -6.77
CA VAL A 531 -18.44 -10.70 -5.70
C VAL A 531 -18.67 -9.80 -4.47
N THR A 532 -19.78 -10.01 -3.79
CA THR A 532 -20.14 -9.26 -2.57
C THR A 532 -20.24 -10.21 -1.38
N TYR A 533 -19.52 -9.92 -0.30
CA TYR A 533 -19.66 -10.59 0.99
C TYR A 533 -20.47 -9.70 1.95
N LYS A 534 -21.34 -10.31 2.76
CA LYS A 534 -22.14 -9.64 3.80
C LYS A 534 -21.98 -10.37 5.13
N TYR A 535 -21.81 -9.63 6.22
CA TYR A 535 -21.69 -10.16 7.57
C TYR A 535 -22.88 -9.73 8.41
N PHE A 536 -23.62 -10.69 8.95
CA PHE A 536 -24.76 -10.44 9.83
C PHE A 536 -24.35 -10.66 11.28
N GLU A 537 -23.62 -11.74 11.56
CA GLU A 537 -22.98 -11.99 12.84
C GLU A 537 -21.64 -12.74 12.67
N ALA A 538 -20.66 -12.41 13.50
CA ALA A 538 -19.43 -13.17 13.68
C ALA A 538 -18.88 -12.82 15.07
N LEU A 539 -19.01 -13.71 16.05
CA LEU A 539 -18.76 -13.32 17.45
C LEU A 539 -17.31 -12.87 17.72
N ASP A 540 -16.34 -13.47 17.01
CA ASP A 540 -14.93 -13.08 17.07
C ASP A 540 -14.53 -11.97 16.06
N LYS A 541 -15.44 -11.59 15.16
CA LYS A 541 -15.30 -10.53 14.14
C LYS A 541 -14.15 -10.75 13.15
N GLY A 542 -13.65 -11.97 13.01
CA GLY A 542 -12.60 -12.33 12.05
C GLY A 542 -11.17 -12.30 12.58
N VAL A 543 -10.97 -12.19 13.90
CA VAL A 543 -9.62 -12.24 14.53
C VAL A 543 -8.89 -13.59 14.32
N LYS A 544 -9.59 -14.61 13.82
CA LYS A 544 -9.06 -15.92 13.45
C LYS A 544 -9.68 -16.41 12.14
N CYS A 545 -9.54 -15.62 11.08
CA CYS A 545 -9.86 -16.04 9.71
C CYS A 545 -9.05 -15.26 8.67
N THR A 546 -9.15 -15.70 7.41
CA THR A 546 -8.75 -14.94 6.22
C THR A 546 -10.00 -14.56 5.44
N ILE A 547 -10.09 -13.29 5.00
CA ILE A 547 -11.19 -12.80 4.17
C ILE A 547 -10.65 -12.17 2.90
N GLY A 548 -11.10 -12.66 1.74
CA GLY A 548 -10.61 -12.21 0.45
C GLY A 548 -11.00 -13.09 -0.74
N ALA A 549 -10.21 -13.00 -1.80
CA ALA A 549 -10.32 -13.77 -3.03
C ALA A 549 -8.92 -14.08 -3.60
N GLN A 550 -8.78 -15.19 -4.33
CA GLN A 550 -7.55 -15.60 -5.00
C GLN A 550 -7.86 -16.12 -6.41
N GLY A 551 -7.14 -15.57 -7.39
CA GLY A 551 -7.02 -16.08 -8.77
C GLY A 551 -5.62 -16.66 -8.99
N PRO A 552 -5.30 -17.25 -10.15
CA PRO A 552 -3.99 -17.88 -10.40
C PRO A 552 -2.79 -16.91 -10.32
N ASN A 553 -2.99 -15.64 -10.70
CA ASN A 553 -1.93 -14.63 -10.76
C ASN A 553 -2.16 -13.40 -9.84
N SER A 554 -3.36 -13.26 -9.26
CA SER A 554 -3.76 -12.12 -8.41
C SER A 554 -4.47 -12.62 -7.14
N ALA A 555 -4.54 -11.80 -6.11
CA ALA A 555 -5.35 -12.05 -4.92
C ALA A 555 -5.72 -10.72 -4.24
N GLN A 556 -6.89 -10.68 -3.62
CA GLN A 556 -7.43 -9.54 -2.90
C GLN A 556 -7.71 -9.96 -1.45
N GLN A 557 -6.94 -9.44 -0.49
CA GLN A 557 -7.18 -9.67 0.94
C GLN A 557 -7.82 -8.43 1.56
N TRP A 558 -8.91 -8.61 2.30
CA TRP A 558 -9.56 -7.55 3.08
C TRP A 558 -9.25 -7.65 4.58
N SER A 559 -9.18 -8.88 5.11
CA SER A 559 -8.80 -9.18 6.50
C SER A 559 -7.93 -10.44 6.58
N TYR A 560 -7.01 -10.46 7.54
CA TYR A 560 -6.31 -11.66 8.00
C TYR A 560 -6.01 -11.51 9.49
N ASN A 561 -6.72 -12.28 10.33
CA ASN A 561 -6.71 -12.16 11.80
C ASN A 561 -7.05 -10.75 12.35
N GLU A 562 -7.89 -9.98 11.65
CA GLU A 562 -8.33 -8.64 12.08
C GLU A 562 -9.83 -8.63 12.41
N ALA A 563 -10.20 -7.91 13.48
CA ALA A 563 -11.57 -7.78 14.00
C ALA A 563 -12.51 -6.89 13.13
N LYS A 564 -12.54 -7.16 11.82
CA LYS A 564 -13.23 -6.35 10.80
C LYS A 564 -14.62 -6.83 10.41
N ALA A 565 -14.92 -8.12 10.52
CA ALA A 565 -16.20 -8.72 10.14
C ALA A 565 -17.27 -8.41 11.20
N LEU A 566 -17.61 -7.14 11.34
CA LEU A 566 -18.65 -6.65 12.24
C LEU A 566 -20.04 -6.92 11.63
N PRO A 567 -21.07 -7.13 12.46
CA PRO A 567 -22.46 -7.09 12.04
C PRO A 567 -22.77 -5.87 11.15
N GLY A 568 -23.37 -6.08 9.99
CA GLY A 568 -23.75 -5.03 9.05
C GLY A 568 -22.63 -4.58 8.10
N VAL A 569 -21.45 -5.21 8.12
CA VAL A 569 -20.38 -4.93 7.13
C VAL A 569 -20.65 -5.68 5.82
N GLN A 570 -20.41 -4.99 4.71
CA GLN A 570 -20.44 -5.53 3.35
C GLN A 570 -19.13 -5.21 2.62
N VAL A 571 -18.50 -6.22 2.03
CA VAL A 571 -17.25 -6.12 1.28
C VAL A 571 -17.53 -6.49 -0.17
N VAL A 572 -17.18 -5.61 -1.11
CA VAL A 572 -17.27 -5.88 -2.55
C VAL A 572 -15.87 -6.03 -3.11
N ILE A 573 -15.58 -7.19 -3.72
CA ILE A 573 -14.32 -7.49 -4.38
C ILE A 573 -14.57 -7.55 -5.89
N ASP A 574 -13.90 -6.70 -6.65
CA ASP A 574 -13.82 -6.81 -8.11
C ASP A 574 -12.50 -7.49 -8.46
N THR A 575 -12.59 -8.77 -8.82
CA THR A 575 -11.45 -9.62 -9.20
C THR A 575 -10.90 -9.30 -10.60
N GLY A 576 -11.57 -8.45 -11.37
CA GLY A 576 -11.16 -7.97 -12.69
C GLY A 576 -10.29 -6.72 -12.61
N SER A 577 -10.68 -5.71 -11.82
CA SER A 577 -9.81 -4.55 -11.50
C SER A 577 -8.82 -4.82 -10.36
N GLY A 578 -9.06 -5.85 -9.56
CA GLY A 578 -8.30 -6.16 -8.34
C GLY A 578 -8.65 -5.26 -7.15
N SER A 579 -9.75 -4.51 -7.20
CA SER A 579 -10.17 -3.60 -6.14
C SER A 579 -11.01 -4.28 -5.06
N VAL A 580 -10.93 -3.73 -3.85
CA VAL A 580 -11.70 -4.14 -2.66
C VAL A 580 -12.32 -2.88 -2.10
N THR A 581 -13.62 -2.90 -1.84
CA THR A 581 -14.34 -1.78 -1.22
C THR A 581 -15.19 -2.28 -0.05
N GLU A 582 -15.29 -1.45 0.98
CA GLU A 582 -16.02 -1.73 2.22
C GLU A 582 -17.19 -0.76 2.35
N SER A 583 -18.31 -1.25 2.87
CA SER A 583 -19.56 -0.52 3.02
C SER A 583 -20.38 -1.10 4.17
N THR A 584 -21.40 -0.38 4.62
CA THR A 584 -22.35 -0.87 5.63
C THR A 584 -23.72 -1.13 5.02
N ILE A 585 -24.39 -2.18 5.48
CA ILE A 585 -25.78 -2.51 5.15
C ILE A 585 -26.67 -2.42 6.41
N PRO A 586 -27.96 -2.11 6.28
CA PRO A 586 -28.90 -2.26 7.39
C PRO A 586 -29.00 -3.74 7.80
N ILE A 587 -28.87 -4.01 9.10
CA ILE A 587 -29.30 -5.29 9.67
C ILE A 587 -30.78 -5.13 10.02
N VAL A 588 -31.60 -6.07 9.59
CA VAL A 588 -32.99 -6.19 10.05
C VAL A 588 -33.00 -7.32 11.08
N ASN A 589 -33.21 -6.95 12.35
CA ASN A 589 -33.38 -7.88 13.47
C ASN A 589 -34.83 -8.38 13.57
#